data_AF-A0A2V9Z760-F1
#
_entry.id   AF-A0A2V9Z760-F1
#
_cell.length_a   1.000
_cell.length_b   1.000
_cell.length_c   1.000
_cell.angle_alpha   90.00
_cell.angle_beta   90.00
_cell.angle_gamma   90.00
#
_symmetry.space_group_name_H-M   'P 1'
#
loop_
_entity.id
_entity.type
_entity.pdbx_description
1 polymer ?
#
loop_
_entity_poly.entity_id
_entity_poly.type
_entity_poly.pdbx_seq_one_letter_code
_entity_poly.pdbx_strand_id
1 'polypeptide(L)'
;MVLCRDVKDREPQEELNTAKVGDVVVGWTQVKAPADIKVIHRWILDGKTVKEIPLEIKGGGPYRSWSKKTVVHPGNWKWQVIDSGGNVLKEVSFTAS
;
A
#
# COMPACT_ATOMS: atom_id res chain seq x y z
N MET A 1 2.72 6.73 5.32
CA MET A 1 2.32 5.76 4.29
C MET A 1 3.54 5.46 3.45
N VAL A 2 3.97 4.20 3.40
CA VAL A 2 5.28 3.78 2.91
C VAL A 2 5.15 2.45 2.16
N LEU A 3 5.90 2.28 1.07
CA LEU A 3 6.09 0.99 0.41
C LEU A 3 7.42 0.40 0.88
N CYS A 4 7.39 -0.79 1.47
CA CYS A 4 8.52 -1.38 2.19
C CYS A 4 8.60 -2.89 1.96
N ARG A 5 9.74 -3.51 2.29
CA ARG A 5 9.94 -4.96 2.11
C ARG A 5 9.28 -5.77 3.23
N ASP A 6 9.26 -5.24 4.44
CA ASP A 6 8.67 -5.92 5.58
C ASP A 6 8.13 -4.94 6.62
N VAL A 7 7.43 -5.49 7.62
CA VAL A 7 6.94 -4.75 8.78
C VAL A 7 7.39 -5.50 10.03
N LYS A 8 8.20 -4.83 10.85
CA LYS A 8 8.70 -5.34 12.13
C LYS A 8 8.29 -4.39 13.24
N ASP A 9 7.81 -4.94 14.35
CA ASP A 9 7.33 -4.15 15.50
C ASP A 9 6.29 -3.07 15.09
N ARG A 10 5.48 -3.40 14.08
CA ARG A 10 4.45 -2.53 13.46
C ARG A 10 5.00 -1.32 12.68
N GLU A 11 6.31 -1.25 12.45
CA GLU A 11 6.97 -0.20 11.68
C GLU A 11 7.52 -0.75 10.34
N PRO A 12 7.47 0.05 9.26
CA PRO A 12 7.95 -0.37 7.95
C PRO A 12 9.46 -0.54 7.95
N GLN A 13 9.94 -1.59 7.28
CA GLN A 13 11.36 -1.91 7.13
C GLN A 13 11.76 -1.87 5.67
N GLU A 14 12.85 -1.17 5.37
CA GLU A 14 13.43 -1.09 4.03
C GLU A 14 12.45 -0.56 2.98
N GLU A 15 12.33 0.77 2.88
CA GLU A 15 11.58 1.37 1.79
C GLU A 15 12.13 0.92 0.43
N LEU A 16 11.24 0.69 -0.54
CA LEU A 16 11.64 0.17 -1.84
C LEU A 16 11.03 0.98 -2.99
N ASN A 17 11.80 1.06 -4.06
CA ASN A 17 11.40 1.56 -5.37
C ASN A 17 11.63 0.53 -6.50
N THR A 18 12.14 -0.65 -6.14
CA THR A 18 12.39 -1.78 -7.05
C THR A 18 12.10 -3.10 -6.34
N ALA A 19 11.65 -4.09 -7.11
CA ALA A 19 11.39 -5.46 -6.63
C ALA A 19 11.76 -6.47 -7.72
N LYS A 20 11.89 -7.74 -7.33
CA LYS A 20 12.01 -8.85 -8.29
C LYS A 20 10.69 -9.60 -8.42
N VAL A 21 10.49 -10.26 -9.54
CA VAL A 21 9.40 -11.26 -9.64
C VAL A 21 9.61 -12.33 -8.55
N GLY A 22 8.55 -12.59 -7.77
CA GLY A 22 8.58 -13.46 -6.60
C GLY A 22 8.72 -12.72 -5.27
N ASP A 23 9.18 -11.46 -5.26
CA ASP A 23 9.28 -10.67 -4.03
C ASP A 23 7.88 -10.40 -3.44
N VAL A 24 7.83 -10.28 -2.12
CA VAL A 24 6.69 -9.71 -1.40
C VAL A 24 7.00 -8.27 -1.06
N VAL A 25 6.09 -7.37 -1.44
CA VAL A 25 6.15 -5.95 -1.06
C VAL A 25 5.00 -5.62 -0.13
N VAL A 26 5.18 -4.61 0.72
CA VAL A 26 4.22 -4.22 1.75
C VAL A 26 3.87 -2.74 1.62
N GLY A 27 2.59 -2.48 1.36
CA GLY A 27 2.03 -1.14 1.51
C GLY A 27 1.65 -0.93 2.97
N TRP A 28 2.39 -0.08 3.68
CA TRP A 28 2.17 0.24 5.09
C TRP A 28 1.53 1.62 5.25
N THR A 29 0.51 1.69 6.08
CA THR A 29 -0.32 2.87 6.28
C THR A 29 -0.52 3.14 7.76
N GLN A 30 -0.14 4.35 8.17
CA GLN A 30 -0.52 4.94 9.45
C GLN A 30 -1.37 6.17 9.18
N VAL A 31 -2.57 6.19 9.76
CA VAL A 31 -3.54 7.29 9.60
C VAL A 31 -4.07 7.66 10.96
N LYS A 32 -4.26 8.96 11.19
CA LYS A 32 -5.03 9.47 12.32
C LYS A 32 -6.30 10.08 11.76
N ALA A 33 -7.44 9.58 12.20
CA ALA A 33 -8.75 10.07 11.80
C ALA A 33 -9.59 10.41 13.05
N PRO A 34 -10.41 11.47 12.99
CA PRO A 34 -11.30 11.84 14.10
C PRO A 34 -12.48 10.87 14.26
N ALA A 35 -12.84 10.14 13.20
CA ALA A 35 -13.91 9.15 13.16
C ALA A 35 -13.47 7.93 12.36
N ASP A 36 -14.28 6.88 12.35
CA ASP A 36 -14.06 5.70 11.52
C ASP A 36 -14.09 6.09 10.04
N ILE A 37 -13.04 5.72 9.31
CA ILE A 37 -12.94 5.96 7.86
C ILE A 37 -12.52 4.68 7.14
N LYS A 38 -12.72 4.67 5.83
CA LYS A 38 -12.25 3.60 4.95
C LYS A 38 -11.27 4.17 3.95
N VAL A 39 -10.10 3.54 3.88
CA VAL A 39 -9.11 3.75 2.81
C VAL A 39 -8.94 2.45 2.04
N ILE A 40 -8.47 2.53 0.81
CA ILE A 40 -8.27 1.36 -0.05
C ILE A 40 -6.82 1.36 -0.51
N HIS A 41 -6.12 0.25 -0.29
CA HIS A 41 -4.86 0.00 -0.97
C HIS A 41 -5.17 -0.52 -2.37
N ARG A 42 -4.75 0.22 -3.40
CA ARG A 42 -4.92 -0.14 -4.80
C ARG A 42 -3.56 -0.47 -5.40
N TRP A 43 -3.44 -1.66 -5.96
CA TRP A 43 -2.26 -2.13 -6.70
C TRP A 43 -2.54 -2.06 -8.20
N ILE A 44 -1.63 -1.43 -8.92
CA ILE A 44 -1.71 -1.19 -10.36
C ILE A 44 -0.47 -1.79 -11.01
N LEU A 45 -0.64 -2.52 -12.09
CA LEU A 45 0.43 -3.03 -12.95
C LEU A 45 0.21 -2.47 -14.35
N ASP A 46 1.21 -1.77 -14.89
CA ASP A 46 1.21 -1.19 -16.24
C ASP A 46 -0.09 -0.43 -16.57
N GLY A 47 -0.51 0.41 -15.60
CA GLY A 47 -1.71 1.24 -15.72
C GLY A 47 -3.03 0.54 -15.43
N LYS A 48 -3.05 -0.79 -15.24
CA LYS A 48 -4.27 -1.54 -14.91
C LYS A 48 -4.34 -1.87 -13.42
N THR A 49 -5.43 -1.53 -12.76
CA THR A 49 -5.71 -1.99 -11.40
C THR A 49 -5.82 -3.51 -11.37
N VAL A 50 -4.98 -4.15 -10.56
CA VAL A 50 -4.94 -5.62 -10.40
C VAL A 50 -5.45 -6.09 -9.04
N LYS A 51 -5.49 -5.20 -8.04
CA LYS A 51 -6.06 -5.54 -6.72
C LYS A 51 -6.45 -4.27 -5.98
N GLU A 52 -7.59 -4.33 -5.29
CA GLU A 52 -7.98 -3.37 -4.26
C GLU A 52 -8.20 -4.10 -2.94
N ILE A 53 -7.76 -3.46 -1.85
CA ILE A 53 -7.83 -4.00 -0.49
C ILE A 53 -8.41 -2.90 0.40
N PRO A 54 -9.69 -2.98 0.78
CA PRO A 54 -10.29 -2.04 1.70
C PRO A 54 -9.71 -2.22 3.11
N LEU A 55 -9.37 -1.12 3.75
CA LEU A 55 -8.90 -1.06 5.13
C LEU A 55 -9.83 -0.16 5.94
N GLU A 56 -10.39 -0.72 7.00
CA GLU A 56 -11.13 0.04 7.99
C GLU A 56 -10.16 0.68 8.99
N ILE A 57 -10.27 1.99 9.16
CA ILE A 57 -9.46 2.80 10.05
C ILE A 57 -10.35 3.24 11.19
N LYS A 58 -10.01 2.84 12.41
CA LYS A 58 -10.75 3.25 13.60
C LYS A 58 -10.37 4.68 14.01
N GLY A 59 -11.37 5.46 14.41
CA GLY A 59 -11.18 6.83 14.90
C GLY A 59 -10.42 6.90 16.23
N GLY A 60 -9.93 8.10 16.56
CA GLY A 60 -9.43 8.42 17.91
C GLY A 60 -7.93 8.22 18.15
N GLY A 61 -7.18 7.58 17.24
CA GLY A 61 -5.74 7.38 17.41
C GLY A 61 -4.99 7.16 16.09
N PRO A 62 -3.65 7.07 16.14
CA PRO A 62 -2.89 6.59 15.00
C PRO A 62 -3.20 5.11 14.79
N TYR A 63 -3.97 4.81 13.76
CA TYR A 63 -4.27 3.46 13.32
C TYR A 63 -3.22 3.03 12.30
N ARG A 64 -2.61 1.88 12.53
CA ARG A 64 -1.62 1.27 11.64
C ARG A 64 -2.21 0.02 11.01
N SER A 65 -2.12 -0.08 9.69
CA SER A 65 -2.48 -1.27 8.93
C SER A 65 -1.58 -1.39 7.70
N TRP A 66 -1.47 -2.59 7.15
CA TRP A 66 -0.67 -2.85 5.96
C TRP A 66 -1.28 -3.96 5.12
N SER A 67 -0.96 -3.94 3.83
CA SER A 67 -1.29 -5.03 2.92
C SER A 67 -0.03 -5.57 2.25
N LYS A 68 0.08 -6.88 2.12
CA LYS A 68 1.15 -7.54 1.38
C LYS A 68 0.71 -7.82 -0.07
N LYS A 69 1.66 -7.73 -1.00
CA LYS A 69 1.45 -8.10 -2.40
C LYS A 69 2.67 -8.86 -2.91
N THR A 70 2.45 -10.07 -3.39
CA THR A 70 3.46 -10.80 -4.17
C THR A 70 3.54 -10.21 -5.57
N VAL A 71 4.75 -9.88 -6.00
CA VAL A 71 5.08 -9.38 -7.33
C VAL A 71 5.15 -10.57 -8.28
N VAL A 72 4.06 -10.82 -9.01
CA VAL A 72 3.93 -12.01 -9.88
C VAL A 72 4.30 -11.75 -11.33
N HIS A 73 4.44 -10.48 -11.72
CA HIS A 73 4.79 -10.06 -13.07
C HIS A 73 5.84 -8.96 -13.03
N PRO A 74 6.78 -8.95 -14.00
CA PRO A 74 7.62 -7.78 -14.22
C PRO A 74 6.76 -6.61 -14.73
N GLY A 75 7.31 -5.40 -14.68
CA GLY A 75 6.66 -4.19 -15.19
C GLY A 75 6.63 -3.04 -14.21
N ASN A 76 5.87 -2.01 -14.55
CA ASN A 76 5.73 -0.82 -13.74
C ASN A 76 4.56 -1.00 -12.78
N TRP A 77 4.88 -1.07 -11.50
CA TRP A 77 3.89 -1.20 -10.45
C TRP A 77 3.62 0.13 -9.78
N LYS A 78 2.38 0.33 -9.35
CA LYS A 78 2.01 1.39 -8.40
C LYS A 78 1.24 0.81 -7.24
N TRP A 79 1.53 1.35 -6.07
CA TRP A 79 0.70 1.24 -4.88
C TRP A 79 0.08 2.60 -4.58
N GLN A 80 -1.23 2.64 -4.56
CA GLN A 80 -2.00 3.81 -4.16
C GLN A 80 -2.72 3.55 -2.84
N VAL A 81 -2.87 4.60 -2.05
CA VAL A 81 -3.88 4.69 -0.99
C VAL A 81 -4.92 5.69 -1.46
N ILE A 82 -6.16 5.24 -1.58
CA ILE A 82 -7.28 6.09 -2.00
C ILE A 82 -8.34 6.15 -0.89
N ASP A 83 -9.14 7.21 -0.88
CA ASP A 83 -10.34 7.27 -0.05
C ASP A 83 -11.53 6.55 -0.71
N SER A 84 -12.68 6.57 -0.03
CA SER A 84 -13.91 5.93 -0.55
C SER A 84 -14.53 6.63 -1.76
N GLY A 85 -14.15 7.89 -2.03
CA GLY A 85 -14.52 8.63 -3.24
C GLY A 85 -13.59 8.38 -4.42
N GLY A 86 -12.51 7.62 -4.22
CA GLY A 86 -11.50 7.33 -5.23
C GLY A 86 -10.40 8.39 -5.33
N ASN A 87 -10.37 9.38 -4.44
CA ASN A 87 -9.30 10.37 -4.41
C ASN A 87 -7.99 9.73 -3.95
N VAL A 88 -6.89 10.03 -4.64
CA VAL A 88 -5.58 9.50 -4.30
C VAL A 88 -4.99 10.28 -3.12
N LEU A 89 -4.82 9.60 -1.99
CA LEU A 89 -4.18 10.14 -0.78
C LEU A 89 -2.66 9.94 -0.81
N LYS A 90 -2.21 8.85 -1.43
CA LYS A 90 -0.78 8.54 -1.65
C LYS A 90 -0.62 7.69 -2.89
N GLU A 91 0.46 7.91 -3.62
CA GLU A 91 0.94 7.05 -4.69
C GLU A 91 2.44 6.79 -4.50
N VAL A 92 2.86 5.54 -4.72
CA VAL A 92 4.27 5.13 -4.81
C VAL A 92 4.41 4.21 -6.01
N SER A 93 5.40 4.48 -6.86
CA SER A 93 5.74 3.65 -8.02
C SER A 93 6.98 2.82 -7.74
N PHE A 94 7.03 1.60 -8.25
CA PHE A 94 8.22 0.76 -8.25
C PHE A 94 8.29 -0.09 -9.52
N THR A 95 9.51 -0.45 -9.92
CA THR A 95 9.71 -1.36 -11.07
C THR A 95 9.98 -2.78 -10.59
N ALA A 96 9.34 -3.74 -11.24
CA ALA A 96 9.61 -5.16 -11.05
C ALA A 96 10.32 -5.74 -12.27
N SER A 97 11.39 -6.49 -12.05
CA SER A 97 12.15 -7.19 -13.09
C SER A 97 12.34 -8.67 -12.77
#